data_AF-A0A919A6U4-F1
#
_entry.id   AF-A0A919A6U4-F1
#
_cell.length_a   1.000
_cell.length_b   1.000
_cell.length_c   1.000
_cell.angle_alpha   90.00
_cell.angle_beta   90.00
_cell.angle_gamma   90.00
#
_symmetry.space_group_name_H-M   'P 1'
#
loop_
_entity.id
_entity.type
_entity.pdbx_description
1 polymer ?
#
loop_
_entity_poly.entity_id
_entity_poly.type
_entity_poly.pdbx_seq_one_letter_code
_entity_poly.pdbx_strand_id
1 'polypeptide(L)'
;MRSGAYVYTSGQLPMVEGKLPVTGKVGGEVTAEEAKGLARICALNALAAVKSVAGDLDRVARVVKVVGFVASAPDFTGQPGVINGASELLGEVLGDKGVHARSAVGVAVLPLDAPVEVEVQVELSGE
;
A
#
# COMPACT_ATOMS: atom_id res chain seq x y z
N MET A 1 -8.04 10.02 6.98
CA MET A 1 -8.95 10.58 8.02
C MET A 1 -8.73 9.85 9.34
N ARG A 2 -9.08 10.47 10.48
CA ARG A 2 -9.05 9.83 11.81
C ARG A 2 -10.47 9.61 12.33
N SER A 3 -10.73 8.44 12.92
CA SER A 3 -11.95 8.13 13.66
C SER A 3 -11.59 7.33 14.90
N GLY A 4 -11.76 7.92 16.09
CA GLY A 4 -11.30 7.35 17.35
C GLY A 4 -9.78 7.09 17.36
N ALA A 5 -9.40 5.87 17.70
CA ALA A 5 -8.01 5.40 17.67
C ALA A 5 -7.51 5.05 16.26
N TYR A 6 -8.38 5.03 15.24
CA TYR A 6 -8.01 4.56 13.91
C TYR A 6 -7.72 5.70 12.94
N VAL A 7 -6.69 5.51 12.12
CA VAL A 7 -6.41 6.32 10.94
C VAL A 7 -6.60 5.46 9.69
N TYR A 8 -7.33 6.01 8.73
CA TYR A 8 -7.66 5.40 7.45
C TYR A 8 -7.03 6.25 6.35
N THR A 9 -6.21 5.64 5.50
CA THR A 9 -5.75 6.29 4.27
C THR A 9 -6.80 6.12 3.17
N SER A 10 -6.83 7.02 2.20
CA SER A 10 -7.35 6.66 0.88
C SER A 10 -6.37 5.72 0.19
N GLY A 11 -6.74 5.17 -0.97
CA GLY A 11 -5.80 4.45 -1.82
C GLY A 11 -4.59 5.30 -2.20
N GLN A 12 -3.41 4.75 -2.00
CA GLN A 12 -2.13 5.41 -2.28
C GLN A 12 -1.49 4.78 -3.51
N LEU A 13 -1.16 5.63 -4.48
CA LEU A 13 -0.48 5.26 -5.72
C LEU A 13 1.04 5.31 -5.55
N PRO A 14 1.84 4.68 -6.43
CA PRO A 14 3.29 4.63 -6.33
C PRO A 14 3.94 5.94 -6.83
N MET A 15 3.45 7.09 -6.35
CA MET A 15 3.92 8.41 -6.76
C MET A 15 5.34 8.67 -6.28
N VAL A 16 6.20 9.13 -7.19
CA VAL A 16 7.55 9.63 -6.92
C VAL A 16 7.65 11.00 -7.56
N GLU A 17 8.00 12.02 -6.77
CA GLU A 17 8.05 13.43 -7.23
C GLU A 17 6.77 13.89 -7.94
N GLY A 18 5.61 13.41 -7.45
CA GLY A 18 4.29 13.76 -7.99
C GLY A 18 3.91 13.07 -9.30
N LYS A 19 4.67 12.06 -9.75
CA LYS A 19 4.40 11.31 -10.99
C LYS A 19 4.40 9.81 -10.75
N LEU A 20 3.70 9.07 -11.61
CA LEU A 20 3.81 7.61 -11.68
C LEU A 20 5.11 7.23 -12.41
N PRO A 21 5.95 6.36 -11.83
CA PRO A 21 7.16 5.86 -12.49
C PRO A 21 6.85 5.07 -13.77
N VAL A 22 5.73 4.35 -13.76
CA VAL A 22 5.24 3.50 -14.85
C VAL A 22 3.72 3.36 -14.75
N THR A 23 3.07 3.05 -15.87
CA THR A 23 1.63 2.82 -15.99
C THR A 23 1.36 1.49 -16.69
N GLY A 24 0.16 0.94 -16.50
CA GLY A 24 -0.30 -0.27 -17.15
C GLY A 24 -0.51 -1.45 -16.19
N LYS A 25 -0.74 -2.63 -16.76
CA LYS A 25 -1.19 -3.81 -16.01
C LYS A 25 -0.05 -4.75 -15.67
N VAL A 26 -0.12 -5.33 -14.48
CA VAL A 26 0.77 -6.38 -14.03
C VAL A 26 0.46 -7.68 -14.78
N GLY A 27 1.51 -8.31 -15.32
CA GLY A 27 1.38 -9.44 -16.25
C GLY A 27 1.18 -9.01 -17.71
N GLY A 28 1.11 -7.70 -17.97
CA GLY A 28 1.13 -7.09 -19.30
C GLY A 28 2.33 -6.16 -19.45
N GLU A 29 2.08 -4.85 -19.40
CA GLU A 29 3.10 -3.81 -19.51
C GLU A 29 4.07 -3.79 -18.33
N VAL A 30 3.63 -4.24 -17.15
CA VAL A 30 4.40 -4.20 -15.90
C VAL A 30 4.66 -5.62 -15.41
N THR A 31 5.91 -5.90 -15.04
CA THR A 31 6.27 -7.21 -14.48
C THR A 31 5.82 -7.33 -13.03
N ALA A 32 5.62 -8.56 -12.53
CA ALA A 32 5.27 -8.78 -11.12
C ALA A 32 6.36 -8.30 -10.15
N GLU A 33 7.63 -8.40 -10.54
CA GLU A 33 8.78 -7.93 -9.76
C GLU A 33 8.80 -6.40 -9.66
N GLU A 34 8.62 -5.70 -10.79
CA GLU A 34 8.53 -4.24 -10.80
C GLU A 34 7.32 -3.76 -10.00
N ALA A 35 6.16 -4.40 -10.16
CA ALA A 35 4.96 -4.10 -9.39
C ALA A 35 5.16 -4.30 -7.88
N LYS A 36 5.96 -5.29 -7.46
CA LYS A 36 6.33 -5.46 -6.04
C LYS A 36 7.08 -4.22 -5.53
N GLY A 37 8.02 -3.69 -6.32
CA GLY A 37 8.68 -2.41 -6.04
C GLY A 37 7.70 -1.23 -5.94
N LEU A 38 6.72 -1.17 -6.84
CA LEU A 38 5.67 -0.14 -6.80
C LEU A 38 4.78 -0.26 -5.55
N ALA A 39 4.43 -1.47 -5.13
CA ALA A 39 3.66 -1.71 -3.90
C ALA A 39 4.40 -1.18 -2.66
N ARG A 40 5.74 -1.30 -2.63
CA ARG A 40 6.57 -0.68 -1.59
C ARG A 40 6.43 0.84 -1.58
N ILE A 41 6.45 1.49 -2.76
CA ILE A 41 6.26 2.96 -2.86
C ILE A 41 4.85 3.35 -2.39
N CYS A 42 3.82 2.59 -2.76
CA CYS A 42 2.45 2.83 -2.30
C CYS A 42 2.35 2.80 -0.77
N ALA A 43 2.98 1.81 -0.13
CA ALA A 43 3.03 1.70 1.32
C ALA A 43 3.82 2.85 1.98
N LEU A 44 4.91 3.31 1.36
CA LEU A 44 5.65 4.49 1.84
C LEU A 44 4.77 5.75 1.79
N ASN A 45 4.05 5.95 0.70
CA ASN A 45 3.09 7.05 0.56
C ASN A 45 1.94 6.94 1.57
N ALA A 46 1.48 5.72 1.88
CA ALA A 46 0.51 5.48 2.94
C ALA A 46 1.04 5.84 4.33
N LEU A 47 2.28 5.49 4.65
CA LEU A 47 2.90 5.91 5.90
C LEU A 47 3.06 7.44 5.98
N ALA A 48 3.39 8.11 4.88
CA ALA A 48 3.42 9.58 4.85
C ALA A 48 2.04 10.18 5.12
N ALA A 49 0.98 9.62 4.54
CA ALA A 49 -0.40 10.03 4.79
C ALA A 49 -0.87 9.73 6.23
N VAL A 50 -0.44 8.61 6.81
CA VAL A 50 -0.68 8.29 8.23
C VAL A 50 0.04 9.30 9.11
N LYS A 51 1.33 9.57 8.85
CA LYS A 51 2.13 10.52 9.62
C LYS A 51 1.53 11.92 9.61
N SER A 52 0.99 12.39 8.49
CA SER A 52 0.37 13.72 8.42
C SER A 52 -0.86 13.85 9.32
N VAL A 53 -1.56 12.74 9.61
CA VAL A 53 -2.72 12.71 10.51
C VAL A 53 -2.30 12.41 11.96
N ALA A 54 -1.32 11.53 12.17
CA ALA A 54 -0.85 11.12 13.49
C ALA A 54 0.15 12.10 14.11
N GLY A 55 0.80 12.94 13.31
CA GLY A 55 1.95 13.78 13.67
C GLY A 55 3.26 13.00 13.58
N ASP A 56 3.32 11.82 14.18
CA ASP A 56 4.49 10.93 14.14
C ASP A 56 4.08 9.45 13.99
N LEU A 57 4.95 8.65 13.37
CA LEU A 57 4.75 7.21 13.19
C LEU A 57 5.01 6.41 14.48
N ASP A 58 5.74 6.96 15.45
CA ASP A 58 5.94 6.32 16.76
C ASP A 58 4.62 6.08 17.50
N ARG A 59 3.60 6.90 17.20
CA ARG A 59 2.24 6.77 17.72
C ARG A 59 1.44 5.64 17.09
N VAL A 60 1.95 4.97 16.06
CA VAL A 60 1.29 3.77 15.51
C VAL A 60 1.46 2.64 16.52
N ALA A 61 0.33 2.12 17.00
CA ALA A 61 0.30 0.90 17.80
C ALA A 61 0.35 -0.34 16.91
N ARG A 62 -0.39 -0.32 15.78
CA ARG A 62 -0.45 -1.44 14.85
C ARG A 62 -0.98 -1.03 13.47
N VAL A 63 -0.47 -1.66 12.41
CA VAL A 63 -1.16 -1.72 11.12
C VAL A 63 -2.24 -2.79 11.20
N VAL A 64 -3.51 -2.38 11.21
CA VAL A 64 -4.63 -3.30 11.39
C VAL A 64 -4.88 -4.08 10.10
N LYS A 65 -4.91 -3.37 8.97
CA LYS A 65 -5.26 -3.94 7.68
C LYS A 65 -4.56 -3.23 6.52
N VAL A 66 -4.13 -4.02 5.54
CA VAL A 66 -3.68 -3.57 4.23
C VAL A 66 -4.60 -4.12 3.16
N VAL A 67 -5.06 -3.25 2.27
CA VAL A 67 -5.80 -3.65 1.06
C VAL A 67 -4.98 -3.23 -0.14
N GLY A 68 -4.52 -4.21 -0.92
CA GLY A 68 -3.76 -3.99 -2.13
C GLY A 68 -4.60 -4.29 -3.36
N PHE A 69 -4.70 -3.32 -4.25
CA PHE A 69 -5.31 -3.44 -5.57
C PHE A 69 -4.21 -3.48 -6.62
N VAL A 70 -4.23 -4.50 -7.47
CA VAL A 70 -3.23 -4.69 -8.52
C VAL A 70 -3.95 -4.66 -9.86
N ALA A 71 -3.69 -3.63 -10.68
CA ALA A 71 -4.19 -3.60 -12.05
C ALA A 71 -3.59 -4.80 -12.79
N SER A 72 -4.40 -5.80 -13.12
CA SER A 72 -3.91 -7.12 -13.52
C SER A 72 -4.32 -7.44 -14.96
N ALA A 73 -3.42 -8.05 -15.72
CA ALA A 73 -3.80 -8.77 -16.93
C ALA A 73 -4.83 -9.87 -16.58
N PRO A 74 -5.74 -10.26 -17.51
CA PRO A 74 -6.83 -11.18 -17.20
C PRO A 74 -6.41 -12.55 -16.63
N ASP A 75 -5.22 -13.02 -16.98
CA ASP A 75 -4.63 -14.29 -16.56
C ASP A 75 -3.62 -14.17 -15.42
N PHE A 76 -3.34 -12.95 -14.94
CA PHE A 76 -2.42 -12.74 -13.84
C PHE A 76 -3.05 -13.10 -12.50
N THR A 77 -2.39 -13.98 -11.73
CA THR A 77 -2.84 -14.45 -10.40
C THR A 77 -1.80 -14.22 -9.30
N GLY A 78 -0.76 -13.43 -9.57
CA GLY A 78 0.38 -13.20 -8.67
C GLY A 78 0.20 -12.03 -7.70
N GLN A 79 -1.02 -11.52 -7.51
CA GLN A 79 -1.28 -10.31 -6.69
C GLN A 79 -0.74 -10.42 -5.26
N PRO A 80 -0.83 -11.56 -4.54
CA PRO A 80 -0.24 -11.68 -3.21
C PRO A 80 1.27 -11.42 -3.20
N GLY A 81 2.00 -11.83 -4.25
CA GLY A 81 3.43 -11.59 -4.39
C GLY A 81 3.78 -10.14 -4.65
N VAL A 82 2.93 -9.42 -5.41
CA VAL A 82 3.06 -7.97 -5.63
C VAL A 82 2.88 -7.21 -4.30
N ILE A 83 1.80 -7.49 -3.57
CA ILE A 83 1.51 -6.79 -2.31
C ILE A 83 2.49 -7.16 -1.18
N ASN A 84 3.30 -8.22 -1.34
CA ASN A 84 4.43 -8.44 -0.43
C ASN A 84 5.39 -7.26 -0.38
N GLY A 85 5.54 -6.47 -1.45
CA GLY A 85 6.38 -5.26 -1.40
C GLY A 85 5.89 -4.22 -0.38
N ALA A 86 4.57 -4.06 -0.25
CA ALA A 86 3.98 -3.24 0.80
C ALA A 86 4.16 -3.88 2.18
N SER A 87 3.87 -5.18 2.30
CA SER A 87 3.95 -5.89 3.58
C SER A 87 5.37 -5.96 4.15
N GLU A 88 6.38 -6.21 3.30
CA GLU A 88 7.79 -6.25 3.66
C GLU A 88 8.27 -4.88 4.15
N LEU A 89 7.93 -3.79 3.45
CA LEU A 89 8.26 -2.44 3.92
C LEU A 89 7.69 -2.14 5.30
N LEU A 90 6.39 -2.44 5.50
CA LEU A 90 5.74 -2.19 6.78
C LEU A 90 6.40 -2.99 7.92
N GLY A 91 6.82 -4.23 7.65
CA GLY A 91 7.59 -5.03 8.60
C GLY A 91 8.98 -4.46 8.87
N GLU A 92 9.72 -4.04 7.84
CA GLU A 92 11.04 -3.43 7.96
C GLU A 92 11.02 -2.14 8.82
N VAL A 93 10.01 -1.29 8.62
CA VAL A 93 9.98 0.05 9.23
C VAL A 93 9.24 0.11 10.57
N LEU A 94 8.27 -0.78 10.80
CA LEU A 94 7.45 -0.77 12.02
C LEU A 94 7.67 -2.02 12.91
N GLY A 95 8.48 -2.99 12.46
CA GLY A 95 8.70 -4.25 13.18
C GLY A 95 7.38 -4.99 13.40
N ASP A 96 7.16 -5.49 14.61
CA ASP A 96 5.95 -6.23 15.00
C ASP A 96 4.67 -5.41 14.84
N LYS A 97 4.75 -4.08 14.98
CA LYS A 97 3.60 -3.17 14.74
C LYS A 97 3.16 -3.20 13.28
N GLY A 98 4.03 -3.61 12.38
CA GLY A 98 3.78 -3.74 10.95
C GLY A 98 3.04 -5.03 10.56
N VAL A 99 2.82 -5.98 11.47
CA VAL A 99 2.08 -7.22 11.17
C VAL A 99 0.57 -6.94 11.06
N HIS A 100 -0.04 -7.33 9.94
CA HIS A 100 -1.40 -6.92 9.57
C HIS A 100 -2.23 -8.04 8.92
N ALA A 101 -3.55 -7.90 8.98
CA ALA A 101 -4.45 -8.62 8.07
C ALA A 101 -4.34 -8.02 6.66
N ARG A 102 -4.61 -8.83 5.63
CA ARG A 102 -4.40 -8.40 4.24
C ARG A 102 -5.45 -8.90 3.26
N SER A 103 -5.79 -8.05 2.29
CA SER A 103 -6.43 -8.44 1.04
C SER A 103 -5.55 -8.02 -0.13
N ALA A 104 -5.36 -8.89 -1.11
CA ALA A 104 -4.64 -8.61 -2.35
C ALA A 104 -5.50 -9.09 -3.52
N VAL A 105 -5.96 -8.16 -4.36
CA VAL A 105 -6.94 -8.46 -5.41
C VAL A 105 -6.52 -7.87 -6.74
N GLY A 106 -6.85 -8.59 -7.81
CA GLY A 106 -6.73 -8.08 -9.17
C GLY A 106 -7.90 -7.15 -9.50
N VAL A 107 -7.60 -6.02 -10.14
CA VAL A 107 -8.61 -5.08 -10.66
C VAL A 107 -8.34 -4.80 -12.14
N ALA A 108 -9.38 -4.39 -12.87
CA ALA A 108 -9.27 -4.18 -14.32
C ALA A 108 -8.44 -2.92 -14.68
N VAL A 109 -8.54 -1.87 -13.87
CA VAL A 109 -7.85 -0.59 -14.05
C VAL A 109 -7.84 0.17 -12.72
N LEU A 110 -6.86 1.05 -12.53
CA LEU A 110 -6.74 1.96 -11.40
C LEU A 110 -6.66 3.42 -11.89
N PRO A 111 -6.87 4.42 -11.01
CA PRO A 111 -6.71 5.82 -11.38
C PRO A 111 -5.34 6.10 -12.01
N LEU A 112 -5.32 6.96 -13.04
CA LEU A 112 -4.11 7.34 -13.78
C LEU A 112 -3.37 6.17 -14.45
N ASP A 113 -4.06 5.03 -14.62
CA ASP A 113 -3.48 3.78 -15.15
C ASP A 113 -2.32 3.25 -14.28
N ALA A 114 -2.39 3.49 -12.97
CA ALA A 114 -1.39 2.99 -12.03
C ALA A 114 -1.39 1.45 -11.95
N PRO A 115 -0.24 0.80 -11.79
CA PRO A 115 -0.20 -0.67 -11.70
C PRO A 115 -0.64 -1.22 -10.34
N VAL A 116 -0.45 -0.44 -9.27
CA VAL A 116 -0.72 -0.83 -7.88
C VAL A 116 -1.31 0.34 -7.12
N GLU A 117 -2.26 0.07 -6.23
CA GLU A 117 -2.79 1.01 -5.25
C GLU A 117 -2.88 0.30 -3.88
N VAL A 118 -2.47 0.98 -2.81
CA VAL A 118 -2.51 0.41 -1.44
C VAL A 118 -3.27 1.33 -0.49
N GLU A 119 -4.22 0.76 0.23
CA GLU A 119 -4.89 1.37 1.38
C GLU A 119 -4.39 0.75 2.68
N VAL A 120 -4.23 1.57 3.71
CA VAL A 120 -3.83 1.13 5.05
C VAL A 120 -4.79 1.68 6.11
N GLN A 121 -5.19 0.80 7.02
CA GLN A 121 -5.83 1.14 8.28
C GLN A 121 -4.83 0.90 9.43
N VAL A 122 -4.59 1.93 10.24
CA VAL A 122 -3.72 1.84 11.41
C VAL A 122 -4.48 2.19 12.69
N GLU A 123 -4.08 1.56 13.79
CA GLU A 123 -4.46 1.91 15.15
C GLU A 123 -3.34 2.74 15.79
N LEU A 124 -3.71 3.84 16.43
CA LEU A 124 -2.81 4.68 17.20
C LEU A 124 -2.76 4.23 18.65
N SER A 125 -1.60 4.37 19.29
CA SER A 125 -1.47 4.22 20.73
C SER A 125 -2.35 5.27 21.44
N GLY A 126 -2.81 4.93 22.65
CA GLY A 126 -3.46 5.90 23.54
C GLY A 126 -2.57 7.12 23.81
N GLU A 127 -3.18 8.20 24.30
CA GLU A 127 -2.45 9.31 24.90
C GLU A 127 -1.68 8.87 26.16
#